data_AF-A0A7X2RUW8-F1
#
_entry.id   AF-A0A7X2RUW8-F1
#
_cell.length_a   1.000
_cell.length_b   1.000
_cell.length_c   1.000
_cell.angle_alpha   90.00
_cell.angle_beta   90.00
_cell.angle_gamma   90.00
#
_symmetry.space_group_name_H-M   'P 1'
#
loop_
_entity.id
_entity.type
_entity.pdbx_description
1 polymer ?
#
loop_
_entity_poly.entity_id
_entity_poly.type
_entity_poly.pdbx_seq_one_letter_code
_entity_poly.pdbx_strand_id
1 'polypeptide(L)'
;MEINSGEFDYVCSERGFEIYRRRTASLDELLYWIISSVAFKLASDYELANRIFGVDSRRLIFSKYISILGQVNEEWEKKASDEVKLILINAPYSDA
;
A
#
# COMPACT_ATOMS: atom_id res chain seq x y z
N MET A 1 -3.72 -9.45 -13.98
CA MET A 1 -4.34 -10.46 -13.10
C MET A 1 -4.69 -11.64 -13.97
N GLU A 2 -4.28 -12.83 -13.56
CA GLU A 2 -4.64 -14.09 -14.21
C GLU A 2 -5.43 -14.94 -13.20
N ILE A 3 -6.44 -15.67 -13.67
CA ILE A 3 -7.27 -16.55 -12.82
C ILE A 3 -6.97 -17.98 -13.24
N ASN A 4 -6.43 -18.78 -12.31
CA ASN A 4 -6.06 -20.16 -12.56
C ASN A 4 -6.64 -21.05 -11.45
N SER A 5 -7.55 -21.97 -11.80
CA SER A 5 -7.95 -23.08 -10.93
C SER A 5 -8.38 -22.72 -9.49
N GLY A 6 -8.98 -21.54 -9.27
CA GLY A 6 -9.40 -21.07 -7.95
C GLY A 6 -8.38 -20.19 -7.21
N GLU A 7 -7.25 -19.89 -7.84
CA GLU A 7 -6.23 -18.96 -7.35
C GLU A 7 -6.10 -17.74 -8.27
N PHE A 8 -5.66 -16.63 -7.68
CA PHE A 8 -5.40 -15.37 -8.35
C PHE A 8 -3.90 -15.11 -8.42
N ASP A 9 -3.41 -14.84 -9.63
CA ASP A 9 -2.07 -14.35 -9.88
C ASP A 9 -2.10 -12.83 -10.10
N TYR A 10 -1.46 -12.09 -9.21
CA TYR A 10 -1.22 -10.65 -9.32
C TYR A 10 0.20 -10.41 -9.81
N VAL A 11 0.31 -10.12 -11.11
CA VAL A 11 1.56 -9.96 -11.83
C VAL A 11 1.77 -8.49 -12.16
N CYS A 12 2.96 -7.98 -11.83
CA CYS A 12 3.44 -6.68 -12.29
C CYS A 12 4.53 -6.92 -13.34
N SER A 13 4.37 -6.31 -14.50
CA SER A 13 5.34 -6.38 -15.59
C SER A 13 5.62 -4.99 -16.14
N GLU A 14 6.87 -4.70 -16.43
CA GLU A 14 7.30 -3.46 -17.05
C GLU A 14 8.08 -3.77 -18.34
N ARG A 15 7.69 -3.16 -19.47
CA ARG A 15 8.35 -3.33 -20.78
C ARG A 15 8.52 -4.80 -21.21
N GLY A 16 7.57 -5.66 -20.85
CA GLY A 16 7.59 -7.09 -21.17
C GLY A 16 8.38 -7.95 -20.19
N PHE A 17 8.95 -7.38 -19.12
CA PHE A 17 9.64 -8.12 -18.06
C PHE A 17 8.77 -8.18 -16.81
N GLU A 18 8.57 -9.39 -16.27
CA GLU A 18 7.91 -9.57 -14.98
C GLU A 18 8.82 -9.00 -13.87
N ILE A 19 8.29 -8.03 -13.11
CA ILE A 19 8.98 -7.42 -11.96
C ILE A 19 8.68 -8.24 -10.70
N TYR A 20 7.42 -8.63 -10.53
CA TYR A 20 7.02 -9.53 -9.46
C TYR A 20 5.69 -10.23 -9.78
N ARG A 21 5.49 -11.37 -9.11
CA ARG A 21 4.23 -12.10 -9.03
C ARG A 21 3.87 -12.38 -7.58
N ARG A 22 2.61 -12.20 -7.25
CA ARG A 22 1.99 -12.66 -6.00
C ARG A 22 0.84 -13.58 -6.33
N ARG A 23 0.60 -14.57 -5.48
CA ARG A 23 -0.47 -15.55 -5.65
C ARG A 23 -1.29 -15.67 -4.38
N THR A 24 -2.60 -15.75 -4.52
CA THR A 24 -3.52 -15.97 -3.39
C THR A 24 -4.80 -16.65 -3.84
N ALA A 25 -5.39 -17.50 -3.00
CA ALA A 25 -6.76 -18.00 -3.18
C ALA A 25 -7.80 -17.10 -2.50
N SER A 26 -7.36 -16.15 -1.66
CA SER A 26 -8.24 -15.22 -0.94
C SER A 26 -8.57 -14.03 -1.83
N LEU A 27 -9.87 -13.84 -2.11
CA LEU A 27 -10.35 -12.65 -2.80
C LEU A 27 -10.08 -11.38 -1.97
N ASP A 28 -10.21 -11.44 -0.64
CA ASP A 28 -9.94 -10.29 0.23
C ASP A 28 -8.47 -9.84 0.12
N GLU A 29 -7.54 -10.80 0.11
CA GLU A 29 -6.11 -10.51 -0.03
C GLU A 29 -5.78 -9.87 -1.39
N LEU A 30 -6.41 -10.38 -2.46
CA LEU A 30 -6.24 -9.81 -3.79
C LEU A 30 -6.78 -8.37 -3.87
N LEU A 31 -7.98 -8.15 -3.32
CA LEU A 31 -8.59 -6.83 -3.28
C LEU A 31 -7.75 -5.88 -2.43
N TYR A 32 -7.19 -6.34 -1.30
CA TYR A 32 -6.26 -5.56 -0.50
C TYR A 32 -5.04 -5.11 -1.32
N TRP A 33 -4.40 -5.98 -2.11
CA TRP A 33 -3.26 -5.57 -2.95
C TRP A 33 -3.61 -4.49 -3.98
N ILE A 34 -4.79 -4.61 -4.59
CA ILE A 34 -5.23 -3.63 -5.59
C ILE A 34 -5.54 -2.30 -4.90
N ILE A 35 -6.37 -2.33 -3.87
CA ILE A 35 -6.83 -1.11 -3.19
C ILE A 35 -5.71 -0.43 -2.42
N SER A 36 -4.79 -1.17 -1.78
CA SER A 36 -3.60 -0.59 -1.13
C SER A 36 -2.75 0.22 -2.11
N SER A 37 -2.55 -0.26 -3.34
CA SER A 37 -1.80 0.48 -4.36
C SER A 37 -2.47 1.81 -4.73
N VAL A 38 -3.80 1.81 -4.86
CA VAL A 38 -4.60 3.02 -5.13
C VAL A 38 -4.58 3.96 -3.93
N ALA A 39 -4.79 3.44 -2.72
CA ALA A 39 -4.78 4.19 -1.48
C ALA A 39 -3.43 4.89 -1.25
N PHE A 40 -2.31 4.21 -1.55
CA PHE A 40 -0.98 4.80 -1.44
C PHE A 40 -0.79 5.95 -2.43
N LYS A 41 -1.29 5.81 -3.67
CA LYS A 41 -1.27 6.90 -4.66
C LYS A 41 -2.09 8.11 -4.19
N LEU A 42 -3.31 7.89 -3.70
CA LEU A 42 -4.17 8.95 -3.16
C LEU A 42 -3.54 9.64 -1.94
N ALA A 43 -2.92 8.87 -1.05
CA ALA A 43 -2.20 9.40 0.10
C ALA A 43 -0.97 10.23 -0.30
N SER A 44 -0.26 9.82 -1.35
CA SER A 44 0.87 10.57 -1.91
C SER A 44 0.42 11.89 -2.54
N ASP A 45 -0.69 11.88 -3.29
CA ASP A 45 -1.26 13.12 -3.85
C ASP A 45 -1.74 14.07 -2.75
N TYR A 46 -2.31 13.52 -1.68
CA TYR A 46 -2.69 14.27 -0.50
C TYR A 46 -1.47 14.90 0.20
N GLU A 47 -0.38 14.16 0.41
CA GLU A 47 0.85 14.73 0.97
C GLU A 47 1.37 15.87 0.10
N LEU A 48 1.43 15.68 -1.22
CA LEU A 48 1.95 16.71 -2.12
C LEU A 48 1.13 18.00 -2.03
N ALA A 49 -0.18 17.91 -1.90
CA ALA A 49 -1.07 19.07 -1.75
C ALA A 49 -1.03 19.71 -0.35
N ASN A 50 -0.55 18.99 0.67
CA ASN A 50 -0.56 19.42 2.07
C ASN A 50 0.85 19.36 2.70
N ARG A 51 1.89 19.48 1.87
CA ARG A 51 3.27 19.23 2.27
C ARG A 51 3.70 20.12 3.43
N ILE A 52 4.32 19.49 4.43
CA ILE A 52 4.94 20.19 5.56
C ILE A 52 6.45 20.20 5.34
N PHE A 53 7.03 21.39 5.23
CA PHE A 53 8.47 21.54 5.01
C PHE A 53 9.27 21.02 6.22
N GLY A 54 10.41 20.37 5.97
CA GLY A 54 11.29 19.82 7.02
C GLY A 54 10.79 18.51 7.66
N VAL A 55 9.61 18.03 7.27
CA VAL A 55 9.00 16.82 7.82
C VAL A 55 9.05 15.71 6.77
N ASP A 56 9.38 14.49 7.21
CA ASP A 56 9.36 13.31 6.34
C ASP A 56 7.97 13.12 5.74
N SER A 57 7.88 13.16 4.40
CA SER A 57 6.61 13.06 3.67
C SER A 57 5.83 11.80 4.03
N ARG A 58 6.54 10.72 4.38
CA ARG A 58 5.94 9.44 4.76
C ARG A 58 5.03 9.56 5.98
N ARG A 59 5.21 10.56 6.85
CA ARG A 59 4.33 10.77 8.01
C ARG A 59 2.89 11.06 7.56
N LEU A 60 2.72 11.98 6.62
CA LEU A 60 1.40 12.30 6.05
C LEU A 60 0.90 11.17 5.16
N ILE A 61 1.78 10.60 4.32
CA ILE A 61 1.40 9.52 3.40
C ILE A 61 0.91 8.29 4.19
N PHE A 62 1.66 7.80 5.17
CA PHE A 62 1.30 6.61 5.93
C PHE A 62 0.04 6.83 6.77
N SER A 63 -0.09 7.98 7.42
CA SER A 63 -1.32 8.31 8.15
C SER A 63 -2.54 8.31 7.23
N LYS A 64 -2.44 8.94 6.06
CA LYS A 64 -3.55 9.01 5.10
C LYS A 64 -3.84 7.66 4.45
N TYR A 65 -2.80 6.88 4.13
CA TYR A 65 -2.89 5.53 3.59
C TYR A 65 -3.66 4.58 4.52
N ILE A 66 -3.28 4.56 5.81
CA ILE A 66 -3.95 3.75 6.83
C ILE A 66 -5.41 4.20 6.97
N SER A 67 -5.66 5.50 7.04
CA SER A 67 -7.02 6.05 7.13
C SER A 67 -7.91 5.67 5.95
N ILE A 68 -7.39 5.72 4.71
CA ILE A 68 -8.15 5.33 3.51
C ILE A 68 -8.50 3.84 3.57
N LEU A 69 -7.56 2.98 3.98
CA LEU A 69 -7.82 1.55 4.06
C LEU A 69 -8.82 1.20 5.17
N GLY A 70 -8.77 1.88 6.33
CA GLY A 70 -9.76 1.71 7.40
C GLY A 70 -11.17 2.14 7.03
N GLN A 71 -11.32 3.11 6.13
CA GLN A 71 -12.63 3.46 5.57
C GLN A 71 -13.23 2.36 4.68
N VAL A 72 -12.39 1.48 4.14
CA VAL A 72 -12.83 0.34 3.32
C VAL A 72 -13.09 -0.88 4.19
N ASN A 73 -12.17 -1.21 5.10
CA ASN A 73 -12.26 -2.35 6.02
C ASN A 73 -11.34 -2.13 7.23
N GLU A 74 -11.85 -2.29 8.45
CA GLU A 74 -11.08 -2.16 9.71
C GLU A 74 -9.90 -3.15 9.79
N GLU A 75 -10.04 -4.37 9.26
CA GLU A 75 -8.95 -5.34 9.23
C GLU A 75 -7.80 -4.88 8.32
N TRP A 76 -8.13 -4.14 7.26
CA TRP A 76 -7.14 -3.57 6.35
C TRP A 76 -6.41 -2.39 6.99
N GLU A 77 -7.06 -1.60 7.86
CA GLU A 77 -6.41 -0.57 8.67
C GLU A 77 -5.31 -1.18 9.54
N LYS A 78 -5.64 -2.27 10.23
CA LYS A 78 -4.72 -2.98 11.11
C LYS A 78 -3.54 -3.55 10.31
N LYS A 79 -3.84 -4.21 9.18
CA LYS A 79 -2.82 -4.77 8.29
C LYS A 79 -1.86 -3.69 7.77
N ALA A 80 -2.40 -2.57 7.27
CA ALA A 80 -1.62 -1.43 6.79
C ALA A 80 -0.77 -0.79 7.90
N SER A 81 -1.32 -0.69 9.11
CA SER A 81 -0.60 -0.18 10.27
C SER A 81 0.60 -1.05 10.63
N ASP A 82 0.45 -2.38 10.56
CA ASP A 82 1.53 -3.32 10.85
C ASP A 82 2.59 -3.32 9.74
N GLU A 83 2.20 -3.22 8.47
CA GLU A 83 3.13 -3.00 7.34
C GLU A 83 3.95 -1.72 7.51
N VAL A 84 3.32 -0.60 7.85
CA VAL A 84 3.99 0.69 8.10
C VAL A 84 4.96 0.58 9.27
N LYS A 85 4.57 -0.07 10.37
CA LYS A 85 5.47 -0.30 11.52
C LYS A 85 6.72 -1.07 11.09
N LEU A 86 6.57 -2.13 10.30
CA LEU A 86 7.69 -2.93 9.79
C LEU A 86 8.62 -2.12 8.88
N ILE A 87 8.06 -1.26 8.02
CA ILE A 87 8.86 -0.33 7.21
C ILE A 87 9.67 0.61 8.11
N LEU A 88 9.04 1.20 9.13
CA LEU A 88 9.69 2.19 10.00
C LEU A 88 10.71 1.60 10.97
N ILE A 89 10.59 0.32 11.33
CA ILE A 89 11.64 -0.39 12.06
C ILE A 89 12.94 -0.43 11.24
N ASN A 90 12.83 -0.67 9.93
CA ASN A 90 13.98 -0.82 9.05
C ASN A 90 14.44 0.51 8.43
N ALA A 91 13.52 1.46 8.27
CA ALA A 91 13.77 2.77 7.70
C ALA A 91 12.97 3.84 8.48
N PRO A 92 13.46 4.25 9.67
CA PRO A 92 12.82 5.25 10.51
C PRO A 92 12.55 6.56 9.76
N TYR A 93 11.65 7.38 10.29
CA TYR A 93 11.45 8.74 9.77
C TYR A 93 12.73 9.56 9.85
N SER A 94 12.93 10.41 8.86
CA SER A 94 14.04 11.35 8.79
C SER A 94 13.47 12.75 8.61
N ASP A 95 13.29 13.46 9.71
CA ASP A 95 12.97 14.88 9.70
C ASP A 95 14.28 15.68 9.69
N ALA A 96 14.30 16.83 9.01
CA ALA A 96 15.50 17.64 8.77
C ALA A 96 15.49 18.94 9.58
#